data_AF-A0A3B8U270-F1
#
_entry.id   AF-A0A3B8U270-F1
#
_cell.length_a   1.000
_cell.length_b   1.000
_cell.length_c   1.000
_cell.angle_alpha   90.00
_cell.angle_beta   90.00
_cell.angle_gamma   90.00
#
_symmetry.space_group_name_H-M   'P 1'
#
loop_
_entity.id
_entity.type
_entity.pdbx_description
1 polymer ?
#
loop_
_entity_poly.entity_id
_entity_poly.type
_entity_poly.pdbx_seq_one_letter_code
_entity_poly.pdbx_strand_id
1 'polypeptide(L)'
;YIGIQGGGAVHKCAGLEVFQYGFYEIEYWVRATLKSLGMIFKGRFSKDDVSGPVGVVQAVNDTYTEAAPYGAMTVIMSLLNLATLLTVNLGIINLLPLPALDGGRLVFLLIEAVRGKPIPPEKEGMVHLAGFMALALLMVLVMFNDISRFFR
;
A
#
# COMPACT_ATOMS: atom_id res chain seq x y z
N TYR A 1 -14.59 1.99 -17.83
CA TYR A 1 -14.46 3.44 -17.60
C TYR A 1 -13.77 3.65 -16.25
N ILE A 2 -12.57 4.26 -16.19
CA ILE A 2 -12.00 4.75 -14.91
C ILE A 2 -12.63 6.10 -14.64
N GLY A 3 -13.17 6.25 -13.44
CA GLY A 3 -13.65 7.51 -12.90
C GLY A 3 -14.63 7.21 -11.78
N ILE A 4 -14.42 7.85 -10.63
CA ILE A 4 -15.24 7.75 -9.42
C ILE A 4 -16.72 7.77 -9.78
N GLN A 5 -17.45 6.71 -9.41
CA GLN A 5 -18.90 6.63 -9.55
C GLN A 5 -19.56 7.45 -8.43
N GLY A 6 -19.50 8.77 -8.59
CA GLY A 6 -20.28 9.74 -7.85
C GLY A 6 -20.98 10.65 -8.85
N GLY A 7 -22.18 10.25 -9.29
CA GLY A 7 -23.08 11.12 -10.04
C GLY A 7 -22.56 11.67 -11.37
N GLY A 8 -22.48 10.83 -12.40
CA GLY A 8 -22.93 11.20 -13.75
C GLY A 8 -22.28 12.37 -14.51
N ALA A 9 -21.03 12.76 -14.26
CA ALA A 9 -20.33 13.69 -15.15
C ALA A 9 -18.88 13.27 -15.41
N VAL A 10 -18.62 12.78 -16.63
CA VAL A 10 -17.25 12.54 -17.13
C VAL A 10 -16.64 13.91 -17.45
N HIS A 11 -15.76 14.41 -16.60
CA HIS A 11 -15.00 15.62 -16.89
C HIS A 11 -13.88 15.31 -17.88
N LYS A 12 -13.97 15.88 -19.10
CA LYS A 12 -12.86 15.94 -20.04
C LYS A 12 -11.77 16.82 -19.45
N CYS A 13 -10.77 16.21 -18.82
CA CYS A 13 -9.58 16.92 -18.36
C CYS A 13 -8.64 17.13 -19.55
N ALA A 14 -8.20 18.37 -19.80
CA ALA A 14 -7.25 18.68 -20.86
C ALA A 14 -5.93 19.19 -20.29
N GLY A 15 -4.81 18.65 -20.75
CA GLY A 15 -3.47 19.15 -20.44
C GLY A 15 -3.10 19.13 -18.95
N LEU A 16 -2.80 20.31 -18.39
CA LEU A 16 -2.30 20.50 -17.02
C LEU A 16 -3.32 20.13 -15.92
N GLU A 17 -4.61 20.14 -16.23
CA GLU A 17 -5.66 19.75 -15.28
C GLU A 17 -5.54 18.28 -14.88
N VAL A 18 -5.08 17.41 -15.79
CA VAL A 18 -4.85 15.98 -15.50
C VAL A 18 -3.81 15.81 -14.38
N PHE A 19 -2.77 16.63 -14.37
CA PHE A 19 -1.74 16.59 -13.33
C PHE A 19 -2.26 17.11 -12.00
N GLN A 20 -3.09 18.16 -12.01
CA GLN A 20 -3.72 18.69 -10.79
C GLN A 20 -4.67 17.67 -10.17
N TYR A 21 -5.55 17.07 -10.97
CA TYR A 21 -6.46 16.02 -10.50
C TYR A 21 -5.71 14.79 -9.99
N GLY A 22 -4.65 14.37 -10.68
CA GLY A 22 -3.78 13.29 -10.20
C GLY A 22 -3.15 13.63 -8.84
N PHE A 23 -2.73 14.87 -8.63
CA PHE A 23 -2.17 15.31 -7.34
C PHE A 23 -3.22 15.30 -6.22
N TYR A 24 -4.43 15.78 -6.49
CA TYR A 24 -5.55 15.71 -5.54
C TYR A 24 -5.91 14.27 -5.18
N GLU A 25 -5.95 13.38 -6.16
CA GLU A 25 -6.26 11.98 -5.94
C GLU A 25 -5.17 11.30 -5.08
N ILE A 26 -3.89 11.57 -5.37
CA ILE A 26 -2.77 11.09 -4.54
C ILE A 26 -2.89 11.62 -3.12
N GLU A 27 -3.13 12.93 -2.93
CA GLU A 27 -3.27 13.52 -1.59
C GLU A 27 -4.42 12.88 -0.81
N TYR A 28 -5.57 12.68 -1.47
CA TYR A 28 -6.72 12.00 -0.89
C TYR A 28 -6.34 10.59 -0.41
N TRP A 29 -5.71 9.78 -1.27
CA TRP A 29 -5.29 8.42 -0.92
C TRP A 29 -4.24 8.43 0.21
N VAL A 30 -3.29 9.35 0.19
CA VAL A 30 -2.30 9.49 1.27
C VAL A 30 -2.96 9.78 2.61
N ARG A 31 -3.87 10.75 2.66
CA ARG A 31 -4.61 11.08 3.89
C ARG A 31 -5.49 9.92 4.37
N ALA A 32 -6.14 9.23 3.44
CA ALA A 32 -6.96 8.06 3.75
C ALA A 32 -6.12 6.92 4.36
N THR A 33 -4.96 6.61 3.78
CA THR A 33 -4.05 5.59 4.29
C THR A 33 -3.48 5.97 5.65
N LEU A 34 -3.04 7.21 5.86
CA LEU A 34 -2.56 7.67 7.17
C LEU A 34 -3.63 7.58 8.26
N LYS A 35 -4.88 7.95 7.93
CA LYS A 35 -6.03 7.80 8.84
C LYS A 35 -6.32 6.34 9.15
N SER A 36 -6.25 5.46 8.14
CA SER A 36 -6.41 4.01 8.30
C SER A 36 -5.35 3.42 9.23
N LEU A 37 -4.07 3.73 9.00
CA LEU A 37 -2.96 3.35 9.87
C LEU A 37 -3.19 3.81 11.31
N GLY A 38 -3.61 5.07 11.50
CA GLY A 38 -3.94 5.60 12.83
C GLY A 38 -5.11 4.88 13.52
N MET A 39 -6.04 4.30 12.77
CA MET A 39 -7.14 3.50 13.33
C MET A 39 -6.70 2.08 13.73
N ILE A 40 -5.72 1.50 13.05
CA ILE A 40 -5.08 0.22 13.42
C ILE A 40 -4.45 0.36 14.81
N PHE A 41 -3.68 1.42 15.06
CA PHE A 41 -3.08 1.67 16.38
C PHE A 41 -4.11 1.93 17.50
N LYS A 42 -5.32 2.35 17.14
CA LYS A 42 -6.44 2.55 18.09
C LYS A 42 -7.24 1.26 18.34
N GLY A 43 -6.81 0.11 17.81
CA GLY A 43 -7.46 -1.18 18.02
C GLY A 43 -8.85 -1.28 17.38
N ARG A 44 -9.15 -0.46 16.38
CA ARG A 44 -10.46 -0.47 15.69
C ARG A 44 -10.53 -1.43 14.50
N PHE A 45 -9.49 -2.23 14.30
CA PHE A 45 -9.39 -3.23 13.24
C PHE A 45 -9.37 -4.62 13.87
N SER A 46 -10.22 -5.52 13.37
CA SER A 46 -10.18 -6.94 13.71
C SER A 46 -9.06 -7.64 12.91
N LYS A 47 -8.71 -8.86 13.32
CA LYS A 47 -7.76 -9.72 12.57
C LYS A 47 -8.23 -10.00 11.14
N ASP A 48 -9.54 -9.88 10.90
CA ASP A 48 -10.18 -10.08 9.60
C ASP A 48 -10.11 -8.84 8.70
N ASP A 49 -9.73 -7.68 9.22
CA ASP A 49 -9.61 -6.44 8.46
C ASP A 49 -8.18 -6.22 7.92
N VAL A 50 -7.26 -7.13 8.25
CA VAL A 50 -5.87 -7.12 7.79
C VAL A 50 -5.73 -8.15 6.67
N SER A 51 -5.79 -7.68 5.43
CA SER A 51 -5.55 -8.52 4.25
C SER A 51 -4.05 -8.72 4.04
N GLY A 52 -3.60 -9.98 4.04
CA GLY A 52 -2.24 -10.34 3.67
C GLY A 52 -2.02 -10.40 2.16
N PRO A 53 -0.87 -10.97 1.72
CA PRO A 53 -0.55 -11.13 0.31
C PRO A 53 -1.60 -11.90 -0.48
N VAL A 54 -2.28 -12.86 0.16
CA VAL A 54 -3.34 -13.65 -0.48
C VAL A 54 -4.59 -12.80 -0.67
N GLY A 55 -4.95 -11.98 0.32
CA GLY A 55 -6.04 -11.00 0.17
C GLY A 55 -5.81 -9.99 -0.96
N VAL A 56 -4.56 -9.61 -1.25
CA VAL A 56 -4.24 -8.74 -2.40
C VAL A 56 -4.47 -9.46 -3.72
N VAL A 57 -4.02 -10.72 -3.84
CA VAL A 57 -4.26 -11.54 -5.05
C VAL A 57 -5.77 -11.70 -5.29
N GLN A 58 -6.54 -11.88 -4.21
CA GLN A 58 -7.98 -11.97 -4.30
C GLN A 58 -8.60 -10.65 -4.75
N ALA A 59 -8.22 -9.51 -4.17
CA ALA A 59 -8.74 -8.21 -4.59
C ALA A 59 -8.52 -7.96 -6.10
N VAL A 60 -7.37 -8.41 -6.64
CA VAL A 60 -7.10 -8.37 -8.08
C VAL A 60 -8.06 -9.29 -8.85
N ASN A 61 -8.26 -10.53 -8.38
CA ASN A 61 -9.15 -11.49 -9.00
C ASN A 61 -10.63 -11.03 -9.00
N ASP A 62 -11.09 -10.48 -7.88
CA ASP A 62 -12.45 -9.98 -7.71
C ASP A 62 -12.68 -8.78 -8.63
N THR A 63 -11.74 -7.82 -8.64
CA THR A 63 -11.78 -6.67 -9.57
C THR A 63 -11.82 -7.11 -11.03
N TYR A 64 -11.04 -8.14 -11.40
CA TYR A 64 -11.05 -8.68 -12.75
C TYR A 64 -12.39 -9.34 -13.08
N THR A 65 -12.90 -10.19 -12.18
CA THR A 65 -14.14 -10.94 -12.38
C THR A 65 -15.35 -10.02 -12.49
N GLU A 66 -15.39 -8.97 -11.67
CA GLU A 66 -16.44 -7.95 -11.71
C GLU A 66 -16.37 -7.09 -12.98
N ALA A 67 -15.16 -6.76 -13.45
CA ALA A 67 -14.99 -5.93 -14.64
C ALA A 67 -15.08 -6.70 -15.96
N ALA A 68 -14.83 -8.01 -15.97
CA ALA A 68 -14.79 -8.85 -17.16
C ALA A 68 -16.08 -8.81 -18.01
N PRO A 69 -17.31 -8.84 -17.43
CA PRO A 69 -18.56 -8.73 -18.18
C PRO A 69 -18.72 -7.40 -18.93
N TYR A 70 -18.02 -6.35 -18.50
CA TYR A 70 -18.14 -4.99 -19.05
C TYR A 70 -17.08 -4.67 -20.12
N GLY A 71 -16.33 -5.68 -20.58
CA GLY A 71 -15.38 -5.60 -21.68
C GLY A 71 -13.96 -5.16 -21.27
N ALA A 72 -13.00 -5.40 -22.17
CA ALA A 72 -11.56 -5.24 -21.91
C ALA A 72 -11.16 -3.82 -21.47
N MET A 73 -11.79 -2.79 -22.04
CA MET A 73 -11.52 -1.40 -21.65
C MET A 73 -11.95 -1.13 -20.20
N THR A 74 -13.02 -1.75 -19.70
CA THR A 74 -13.46 -1.60 -18.31
C THR A 74 -12.56 -2.37 -17.34
N VAL A 75 -12.02 -3.52 -17.76
CA VAL A 75 -11.05 -4.30 -16.99
C VAL A 75 -9.76 -3.51 -16.78
N ILE A 76 -9.13 -3.02 -17.86
CA ILE A 76 -7.90 -2.21 -17.78
C ILE A 76 -8.12 -1.01 -16.86
N MET A 77 -9.28 -0.39 -17.02
CA MET A 77 -9.68 0.75 -16.25
C MET A 77 -9.74 0.42 -14.74
N SER A 78 -10.47 -0.62 -14.35
CA SER A 78 -10.61 -1.01 -12.94
C SER A 78 -9.29 -1.46 -12.32
N LEU A 79 -8.46 -2.19 -13.07
CA LEU A 79 -7.14 -2.63 -12.61
C LEU A 79 -6.17 -1.46 -12.42
N LEU A 80 -6.22 -0.43 -13.26
CA LEU A 80 -5.41 0.78 -13.06
C LEU A 80 -5.82 1.52 -11.78
N ASN A 81 -7.13 1.59 -11.48
CA ASN A 81 -7.59 2.19 -10.23
C ASN A 81 -7.09 1.41 -9.00
N LEU A 82 -7.21 0.07 -9.04
CA LEU A 82 -6.67 -0.81 -8.01
C LEU A 82 -5.14 -0.66 -7.89
N ALA A 83 -4.43 -0.59 -9.01
CA ALA A 83 -2.97 -0.40 -9.03
C ALA A 83 -2.56 0.94 -8.41
N THR A 84 -3.29 2.02 -8.65
CA THR A 84 -3.06 3.31 -7.99
C THR A 84 -3.21 3.19 -6.47
N LEU A 85 -4.30 2.57 -6.00
CA LEU A 85 -4.52 2.32 -4.58
C LEU A 85 -3.39 1.49 -3.96
N LEU A 86 -3.00 0.38 -4.59
CA LEU A 86 -1.94 -0.50 -4.10
C LEU A 86 -0.57 0.20 -4.10
N THR A 87 -0.26 0.95 -5.14
CA THR A 87 1.02 1.68 -5.27
C THR A 87 1.16 2.75 -4.21
N VAL A 88 0.10 3.54 -3.97
CA VAL A 88 0.12 4.57 -2.91
C VAL A 88 0.30 3.92 -1.54
N ASN A 89 -0.43 2.84 -1.25
CA ASN A 89 -0.30 2.12 0.02
C ASN A 89 1.10 1.53 0.20
N LEU A 90 1.66 0.89 -0.84
CA LEU A 90 3.01 0.33 -0.79
C LEU A 90 4.06 1.43 -0.59
N GLY A 91 3.91 2.57 -1.27
CA GLY A 91 4.77 3.75 -1.08
C GLY A 91 4.74 4.26 0.36
N ILE A 92 3.56 4.37 0.96
CA ILE A 92 3.41 4.82 2.35
C ILE A 92 4.01 3.81 3.33
N ILE A 93 3.75 2.51 3.14
CA ILE A 93 4.30 1.44 3.98
C ILE A 93 5.83 1.42 3.87
N ASN A 94 6.39 1.56 2.67
CA ASN A 94 7.83 1.60 2.46
C ASN A 94 8.50 2.80 3.12
N LEU A 95 7.79 3.92 3.31
CA LEU A 95 8.30 5.09 4.02
C LEU A 95 8.22 4.97 5.56
N LEU A 96 7.56 3.93 6.09
CA LEU A 96 7.52 3.71 7.53
C LEU A 96 8.93 3.40 8.07
N PRO A 97 9.21 3.76 9.35
CA PRO A 97 10.50 3.53 9.99
C PRO A 97 10.66 2.05 10.40
N LEU A 98 10.47 1.13 9.47
CA LEU A 98 10.60 -0.32 9.68
C LEU A 98 11.93 -0.82 9.13
N PRO A 99 12.69 -1.62 9.91
CA PRO A 99 13.92 -2.22 9.41
C PRO A 99 13.60 -3.21 8.28
N ALA A 100 14.44 -3.22 7.25
CA ALA A 100 14.26 -3.88 5.94
C ALA A 100 13.42 -3.14 4.87
N LEU A 101 12.75 -2.04 5.21
CA LEU A 101 12.09 -1.16 4.22
C LEU A 101 12.93 0.10 3.94
N ASP A 102 12.64 0.78 2.81
CA ASP A 102 13.34 1.98 2.37
C ASP A 102 13.32 3.11 3.42
N GLY A 103 12.22 3.25 4.14
CA GLY A 103 12.03 4.22 5.23
C GLY A 103 12.90 3.93 6.45
N GLY A 104 13.24 2.66 6.71
CA GLY A 104 14.21 2.29 7.74
C GLY A 104 15.60 2.84 7.41
N ARG A 105 16.04 2.69 6.15
CA ARG A 105 17.31 3.27 5.66
C ARG A 105 17.28 4.79 5.72
N LEU A 106 16.16 5.40 5.35
CA LEU A 106 15.98 6.85 5.43
C LEU A 106 16.15 7.37 6.86
N VAL A 107 15.59 6.68 7.86
CA VAL A 107 15.77 7.04 9.28
C VAL A 107 17.23 6.92 9.70
N PHE A 108 17.94 5.87 9.30
CA PHE A 108 19.36 5.75 9.58
C PHE A 108 20.17 6.89 8.95
N LEU A 109 19.87 7.25 7.70
CA LEU A 109 20.50 8.39 7.02
C LEU A 109 20.23 9.72 7.75
N LEU A 110 18.99 9.93 8.22
CA LEU A 110 18.64 11.11 9.01
C LEU A 110 19.39 11.15 10.35
N ILE A 111 19.53 10.01 11.03
CA ILE A 111 20.30 9.89 12.26
C ILE A 111 21.79 10.17 11.99
N GLU A 112 22.34 9.65 10.89
CA GLU A 112 23.72 9.93 10.48
C GLU A 112 23.94 11.41 10.18
N ALA A 113 23.00 12.05 9.49
CA ALA A 113 23.04 13.48 9.17
C ALA A 113 23.02 14.34 10.45
N VAL A 114 22.19 13.99 11.44
CA VAL A 114 22.13 14.69 12.74
C VAL A 114 23.36 14.41 13.60
N ARG A 115 23.85 13.17 13.61
CA ARG A 115 24.98 12.74 14.46
C ARG A 115 26.35 13.10 13.85
N GLY A 116 26.41 13.41 12.57
CA GLY A 116 27.63 13.71 11.82
C GLY A 116 28.62 12.54 11.74
N LYS A 117 28.19 11.33 12.09
CA LYS A 117 29.04 10.13 12.16
C LYS A 117 28.33 8.93 11.53
N PRO A 118 28.96 8.25 10.56
CA PRO A 118 28.35 7.10 9.89
C PRO A 118 28.05 5.98 10.90
N ILE A 119 26.92 5.31 10.72
CA ILE A 119 26.61 4.07 11.43
C ILE A 119 27.47 2.97 10.79
N PRO A 120 28.11 2.09 11.58
CA PRO A 120 28.83 0.97 11.03
C PRO A 120 27.91 0.11 10.15
N PRO A 121 28.30 -0.21 8.90
CA PRO A 121 27.46 -0.96 7.97
C PRO A 121 27.10 -2.35 8.49
N GLU A 122 27.94 -2.92 9.35
CA GLU A 122 27.67 -4.19 10.05
C GLU A 122 26.45 -4.10 10.98
N LYS A 123 26.34 -3.01 11.75
CA LYS A 123 25.23 -2.82 12.71
C LYS A 123 23.92 -2.54 11.97
N GLU A 124 24.00 -1.76 10.90
CA GLU A 124 22.86 -1.49 10.05
C GLU A 124 22.39 -2.77 9.35
N GLY A 125 23.31 -3.53 8.75
CA GLY A 125 23.03 -4.80 8.10
C GLY A 125 22.37 -5.82 9.04
N MET A 126 22.83 -5.90 10.30
CA MET A 126 22.20 -6.76 11.31
C MET A 126 20.76 -6.34 11.63
N VAL A 127 20.50 -5.03 11.77
CA VAL A 127 19.16 -4.51 12.06
C VAL A 127 18.22 -4.73 10.87
N HIS A 128 18.69 -4.48 9.65
CA HIS A 128 17.93 -4.78 8.43
C HIS A 128 17.64 -6.27 8.28
N LEU A 129 18.62 -7.15 8.52
CA LEU A 129 18.42 -8.60 8.48
C LEU A 129 17.40 -9.06 9.53
N ALA A 130 17.53 -8.57 10.77
CA ALA A 130 16.60 -8.91 11.84
C ALA A 130 15.18 -8.42 11.53
N GLY A 131 15.03 -7.19 11.01
CA GLY A 131 13.75 -6.67 10.54
C GLY A 131 13.17 -7.47 9.39
N PHE A 132 14.00 -7.85 8.41
CA PHE A 132 13.57 -8.67 7.28
C PHE A 132 13.05 -10.03 7.76
N MET A 133 13.78 -10.70 8.66
CA MET A 133 13.36 -11.98 9.23
C MET A 133 12.04 -11.85 10.01
N ALA A 134 11.87 -10.79 10.80
CA ALA A 134 10.63 -10.53 11.53
C ALA A 134 9.45 -10.26 10.58
N LEU A 135 9.66 -9.48 9.52
CA LEU A 135 8.65 -9.20 8.49
C LEU A 135 8.31 -10.46 7.69
N ALA A 136 9.29 -11.27 7.31
CA ALA A 136 9.07 -12.54 6.63
C ALA A 136 8.24 -13.51 7.50
N LEU A 137 8.55 -13.59 8.79
CA LEU A 137 7.76 -14.37 9.74
C LEU A 137 6.32 -13.85 9.84
N LEU A 138 6.15 -12.53 9.94
CA LEU A 138 4.82 -11.90 9.96
C LEU A 138 4.04 -12.20 8.67
N MET A 139 4.68 -12.11 7.49
CA MET A 139 4.04 -12.45 6.21
C MET A 139 3.53 -13.89 6.20
N VAL A 140 4.33 -14.84 6.70
CA VAL A 140 3.92 -16.24 6.81
C VAL A 140 2.71 -16.38 7.74
N LEU A 141 2.72 -15.73 8.91
CA LEU A 141 1.60 -15.77 9.86
C LEU A 141 0.31 -15.18 9.28
N VAL A 142 0.39 -14.03 8.62
CA VAL A 142 -0.77 -13.38 7.98
C VAL A 142 -1.26 -14.22 6.81
N MET A 143 -0.37 -14.81 6.00
CA MET A 143 -0.75 -15.71 4.92
C MET A 143 -1.50 -16.96 5.43
N PHE A 144 -1.05 -17.55 6.54
CA PHE A 144 -1.79 -18.65 7.18
C PHE A 144 -3.17 -18.21 7.66
N ASN A 145 -3.29 -17.00 8.22
CA ASN A 145 -4.57 -16.43 8.65
C ASN A 145 -5.52 -16.19 7.47
N ASP A 146 -5.02 -15.59 6.38
CA ASP A 146 -5.77 -15.39 5.14
C ASP A 146 -6.32 -16.73 4.62
N ILE A 147 -5.44 -17.73 4.46
CA ILE A 147 -5.82 -19.07 4.00
C ILE A 147 -6.87 -19.70 4.93
N SER A 148 -6.66 -19.67 6.24
CA SER A 148 -7.60 -20.24 7.21
C SER A 148 -8.97 -19.57 7.17
N ARG A 149 -9.04 -18.27 6.86
CA ARG A 149 -10.31 -17.55 6.67
C ARG A 149 -11.04 -18.01 5.41
N PHE A 150 -10.32 -18.37 4.34
CA PHE A 150 -10.93 -18.84 3.10
C PHE A 150 -11.51 -20.26 3.17
N PHE A 151 -10.92 -21.12 4.00
CA PHE A 151 -11.38 -22.50 4.16
C PHE A 151 -12.45 -22.70 5.25
N ARG A 152 -12.89 -21.62 5.90
CA ARG A 152 -13.93 -21.64 6.95
C ARG A 152 -15.24 -21.10 6.41
#